data_AF-A0A2G5D150-F1
#
_entry.id   AF-A0A2G5D150-F1
#
_cell.length_a   1.000
_cell.length_b   1.000
_cell.length_c   1.000
_cell.angle_alpha   90.00
_cell.angle_beta   90.00
_cell.angle_gamma   90.00
#
_symmetry.space_group_name_H-M   'P 1'
#
loop_
_entity.id
_entity.type
_entity.pdbx_description
1 polymer ?
#
loop_
_entity_poly.entity_id
_entity_poly.type
_entity_poly.pdbx_seq_one_letter_code
_entity_poly.pdbx_strand_id
1 'polypeptide(L)'
;MEPKVLLILFMSLMIQGAFSATFTFRNNCPYTVWPGIQNNPNVPQFPTTGFQLTSGASQSSNSPGSWAGRIWARTGCNGQFTCATGTCAPSLTCNGAGGSPPVSLAEFTLNGDGVCPANLSVRGSDGRTIACKSACLAFGQPQYCCTGEYNNPDRCTATDYSRIFKNACPQAYSYAYDDRSSTFTCPTGANYAITFCP
;
A
#
# COMPACT_ATOMS: atom_id res chain seq x y z
N MET A 1 -56.39 24.62 -19.11
CA MET A 1 -55.02 24.22 -19.46
C MET A 1 -54.09 25.16 -18.71
N GLU A 2 -53.49 24.67 -17.63
CA GLU A 2 -52.48 25.39 -16.83
C GLU A 2 -51.46 24.32 -16.41
N PRO A 3 -50.22 24.27 -16.97
CA PRO A 3 -49.26 23.27 -16.58
C PRO A 3 -48.54 23.72 -15.30
N LYS A 4 -48.70 22.93 -14.23
CA LYS A 4 -47.89 23.07 -13.01
C LYS A 4 -46.46 22.65 -13.35
N VAL A 5 -45.54 23.62 -13.42
CA VAL A 5 -44.10 23.38 -13.56
C VAL A 5 -43.58 22.76 -12.26
N LEU A 6 -43.41 21.45 -12.24
CA LEU A 6 -42.80 20.72 -11.14
C LEU A 6 -41.28 20.90 -11.24
N LEU A 7 -40.72 21.84 -10.47
CA LEU A 7 -39.29 22.07 -10.37
C LEU A 7 -38.65 20.91 -9.57
N ILE A 8 -38.15 19.89 -10.26
CA ILE A 8 -37.40 18.79 -9.64
C ILE A 8 -35.99 19.30 -9.34
N LEU A 9 -35.71 19.64 -8.09
CA LEU A 9 -34.32 19.81 -7.61
C LEU A 9 -33.63 18.43 -7.68
N PHE A 10 -32.78 18.24 -8.69
CA PHE A 10 -31.80 17.16 -8.69
C PHE A 10 -30.79 17.45 -7.57
N MET A 11 -31.06 16.95 -6.36
CA MET A 11 -30.06 16.87 -5.31
C MET A 11 -29.05 15.81 -5.75
N SER A 12 -28.00 16.22 -6.46
CA SER A 12 -26.88 15.36 -6.79
C SER A 12 -26.24 14.91 -5.48
N LEU A 13 -26.55 13.68 -5.07
CA LEU A 13 -25.91 13.03 -3.95
C LEU A 13 -24.43 12.85 -4.36
N MET A 14 -23.57 13.77 -3.94
CA MET A 14 -22.13 13.61 -4.03
C MET A 14 -21.79 12.44 -3.10
N ILE A 15 -21.65 11.24 -3.65
CA ILE A 15 -21.10 10.09 -2.92
C ILE A 15 -19.63 10.42 -2.68
N GLN A 16 -19.35 11.17 -1.61
CA GLN A 16 -17.98 11.33 -1.13
C GLN A 16 -17.53 9.96 -0.63
N GLY A 17 -16.60 9.33 -1.36
CA GLY A 17 -15.97 8.10 -0.91
C GLY A 17 -15.39 8.30 0.49
N ALA A 18 -15.69 7.40 1.42
CA ALA A 18 -15.16 7.48 2.77
C ALA A 18 -13.63 7.40 2.74
N PHE A 19 -12.94 8.39 3.29
CA PHE A 19 -11.48 8.36 3.46
C PHE A 19 -11.12 7.47 4.65
N SER A 20 -10.07 6.65 4.52
CA SER A 20 -9.69 5.65 5.54
C SER A 20 -8.52 6.09 6.41
N ALA A 21 -7.45 6.60 5.80
CA ALA A 21 -6.26 7.02 6.52
C ALA A 21 -5.62 8.22 5.85
N THR A 22 -4.97 9.06 6.63
CA THR A 22 -4.09 10.11 6.11
C THR A 22 -2.67 9.55 5.97
N PHE A 23 -2.10 9.70 4.78
CA PHE A 23 -0.69 9.44 4.50
C PHE A 23 0.06 10.76 4.46
N THR A 24 1.05 10.92 5.33
CA THR A 24 1.99 12.04 5.30
C THR A 24 3.31 11.58 4.69
N PHE A 25 3.62 12.06 3.51
CA PHE A 25 4.88 11.83 2.81
C PHE A 25 5.88 12.89 3.25
N ARG A 26 7.09 12.48 3.63
CA ARG A 26 8.18 13.35 4.09
C ARG A 26 9.44 13.02 3.32
N ASN A 27 10.11 14.02 2.78
CA ASN A 27 11.41 13.85 2.15
C ASN A 27 12.51 14.43 3.03
N ASN A 28 13.21 13.58 3.77
CA ASN A 28 14.38 13.95 4.56
C ASN A 28 15.68 13.78 3.76
N CYS A 29 15.62 13.30 2.51
CA CYS A 29 16.79 13.17 1.67
C CYS A 29 17.34 14.56 1.29
N PRO A 30 18.65 14.72 1.06
CA PRO A 30 19.25 15.98 0.61
C PRO A 30 18.96 16.33 -0.86
N TYR A 31 18.06 15.60 -1.51
CA TYR A 31 17.69 15.74 -2.91
C TYR A 31 16.18 15.53 -3.11
N THR A 32 15.66 15.99 -4.25
CA THR A 32 14.25 15.79 -4.63
C THR A 32 13.97 14.32 -4.93
N VAL A 33 12.81 13.85 -4.47
CA VAL A 33 12.25 12.54 -4.82
C VAL A 33 10.90 12.73 -5.50
N TRP A 34 10.50 11.76 -6.31
CA TRP A 34 9.18 11.75 -6.95
C TRP A 34 8.41 10.50 -6.54
N PRO A 35 7.61 10.57 -5.47
CA PRO A 35 6.83 9.42 -5.03
C PRO A 35 5.96 8.87 -6.15
N GLY A 36 5.88 7.55 -6.24
CA GLY A 36 4.99 6.80 -7.10
C GLY A 36 4.03 5.99 -6.25
N ILE A 37 2.78 5.90 -6.69
CA ILE A 37 1.73 5.12 -6.02
C ILE A 37 1.06 4.21 -7.06
N GLN A 38 1.06 2.92 -6.76
CA GLN A 38 0.36 1.90 -7.55
C GLN A 38 -0.80 1.37 -6.72
N ASN A 39 -2.00 1.42 -7.30
CA ASN A 39 -3.18 0.79 -6.73
C ASN A 39 -3.20 -0.69 -7.14
N ASN A 40 -3.62 -1.58 -6.23
CA ASN A 40 -3.93 -2.95 -6.63
C ASN A 40 -5.13 -2.98 -7.60
N PRO A 41 -5.30 -4.05 -8.39
CA PRO A 41 -6.52 -4.22 -9.19
C PRO A 41 -7.78 -4.24 -8.31
N ASN A 42 -8.87 -3.67 -8.82
CA ASN A 42 -10.21 -3.72 -8.21
C ASN A 42 -10.33 -3.08 -6.81
N VAL A 43 -9.40 -2.21 -6.41
CA VAL A 43 -9.56 -1.37 -5.20
C VAL A 43 -9.82 0.09 -5.56
N PRO A 44 -10.41 0.88 -4.64
CA PRO A 44 -10.52 2.32 -4.80
C PRO A 44 -9.16 2.96 -5.10
N GLN A 45 -9.13 3.92 -6.01
CA GLN A 45 -7.87 4.53 -6.48
C GLN A 45 -7.41 5.63 -5.53
N PHE A 46 -6.12 5.63 -5.20
CA PHE A 46 -5.50 6.75 -4.49
C PHE A 46 -5.65 8.04 -5.34
N PRO A 47 -5.86 9.24 -4.74
CA PRO A 47 -6.12 10.47 -5.49
C PRO A 47 -5.03 10.89 -6.48
N THR A 48 -3.81 10.41 -6.28
CA THR A 48 -2.68 10.60 -7.19
C THR A 48 -1.88 9.31 -7.30
N THR A 49 -1.24 9.11 -8.45
CA THR A 49 -0.29 8.00 -8.68
C THR A 49 1.16 8.47 -8.78
N GLY A 50 1.40 9.78 -8.64
CA GLY A 50 2.75 10.31 -8.54
C GLY A 50 2.79 11.83 -8.41
N PHE A 51 3.80 12.32 -7.69
CA PHE A 51 4.01 13.75 -7.43
C PHE A 51 5.49 14.03 -7.12
N GLN A 52 5.86 15.31 -7.03
CA GLN A 52 7.22 15.73 -6.67
C GLN A 52 7.27 16.13 -5.19
N LEU A 53 8.34 15.75 -4.50
CA LEU A 53 8.59 16.12 -3.12
C LEU A 53 10.05 16.59 -2.96
N THR A 54 10.25 17.90 -2.83
CA THR A 54 11.59 18.50 -2.68
C THR A 54 12.21 18.15 -1.32
N SER A 55 13.51 18.33 -1.18
CA SER A 55 14.21 18.10 0.10
C SER A 55 13.58 18.92 1.23
N GLY A 56 13.37 18.30 2.39
CA GLY A 56 12.73 18.87 3.57
C GLY A 56 11.21 19.04 3.47
N ALA A 57 10.61 18.78 2.30
CA ALA A 57 9.18 18.98 2.11
C ALA A 57 8.35 17.82 2.69
N SER A 58 7.11 18.13 3.02
CA SER A 58 6.10 17.16 3.40
C SER A 58 4.80 17.44 2.67
N GLN A 59 4.09 16.37 2.29
CA GLN A 59 2.78 16.45 1.67
C GLN A 59 1.87 15.40 2.30
N SER A 60 0.62 15.75 2.58
CA SER A 60 -0.37 14.78 3.06
C SER A 60 -1.44 14.52 2.01
N SER A 61 -1.93 13.29 1.98
CA SER A 61 -3.05 12.89 1.14
C SER A 61 -3.87 11.82 1.85
N ASN A 62 -5.18 11.84 1.63
CA ASN A 62 -6.08 10.86 2.20
C ASN A 62 -6.21 9.66 1.27
N SER A 63 -6.02 8.46 1.80
CA SER A 63 -6.32 7.24 1.07
C SER A 63 -7.84 7.01 1.04
N PRO A 64 -8.36 6.39 -0.03
CA PRO A 64 -9.73 5.93 0.00
C PRO A 64 -9.92 4.78 1.01
N GLY A 65 -11.18 4.53 1.37
CA GLY A 65 -11.64 3.35 2.07
C GLY A 65 -11.04 2.06 1.52
N SER A 66 -10.54 1.19 2.39
CA SER A 66 -10.08 -0.15 2.03
C SER A 66 -9.00 -0.21 0.94
N TRP A 67 -8.20 0.86 0.82
CA TRP A 67 -7.13 0.96 -0.16
C TRP A 67 -6.07 -0.12 0.04
N ALA A 68 -5.61 -0.71 -1.05
CA ALA A 68 -4.43 -1.57 -1.06
C ALA A 68 -3.52 -1.24 -2.24
N GLY A 69 -2.22 -1.22 -1.99
CA GLY A 69 -1.28 -0.80 -3.01
C GLY A 69 0.15 -0.65 -2.52
N ARG A 70 0.95 -0.01 -3.36
CA ARG A 70 2.40 0.16 -3.17
C ARG A 70 2.78 1.61 -3.33
N ILE A 71 3.73 2.04 -2.52
CA ILE A 71 4.32 3.37 -2.54
C ILE A 71 5.84 3.23 -2.65
N TRP A 72 6.47 4.04 -3.48
CA TRP A 72 7.93 4.14 -3.59
C TRP A 72 8.37 5.56 -3.90
N ALA A 73 9.68 5.81 -3.87
CA ALA A 73 10.29 7.03 -4.39
C ALA A 73 11.03 6.74 -5.71
N ARG A 74 10.89 7.65 -6.67
CA ARG A 74 11.81 7.77 -7.81
C ARG A 74 12.90 8.78 -7.49
N THR A 75 14.11 8.55 -7.98
CA THR A 75 15.27 9.44 -7.77
C THR A 75 15.99 9.73 -9.08
N GLY A 76 16.63 10.91 -9.17
CA GLY A 76 17.41 11.30 -10.36
C GLY A 76 16.58 11.39 -11.64
N CYS A 77 15.34 11.87 -11.56
CA CYS A 77 14.45 11.99 -12.71
C CYS A 77 14.85 13.15 -13.62
N ASN A 78 14.81 12.93 -14.93
CA ASN A 78 14.93 13.99 -15.94
C ASN A 78 13.56 14.63 -16.25
N GLY A 79 13.52 15.58 -17.18
CA GLY A 79 12.29 16.28 -17.58
C GLY A 79 11.21 15.41 -18.25
N GLN A 80 11.51 14.15 -18.57
CA GLN A 80 10.57 13.16 -19.11
C GLN A 80 10.17 12.10 -18.05
N PHE A 81 10.61 12.25 -16.80
CA PHE A 81 10.39 11.28 -15.72
C PHE A 81 10.99 9.89 -15.98
N THR A 82 12.02 9.84 -16.83
CA THR A 82 12.98 8.74 -16.80
C THR A 82 13.92 8.99 -15.63
N CYS A 83 13.93 8.07 -14.68
CA CYS A 83 14.62 8.20 -13.40
C CYS A 83 15.71 7.13 -13.25
N ALA A 84 16.72 7.43 -12.44
CA ALA A 84 17.79 6.49 -12.13
C ALA A 84 17.26 5.26 -11.38
N THR A 85 16.25 5.44 -10.53
CA THR A 85 15.56 4.33 -9.84
C THR A 85 14.04 4.54 -9.84
N GLY A 86 13.29 3.43 -9.82
CA GLY A 86 11.84 3.44 -9.61
C GLY A 86 10.98 3.97 -10.77
N THR A 87 11.54 4.18 -11.96
CA THR A 87 10.80 4.66 -13.15
C THR A 87 9.55 3.81 -13.39
N CYS A 88 8.39 4.46 -13.56
CA CYS A 88 7.10 3.77 -13.76
C CYS A 88 6.46 4.09 -15.12
N ALA A 89 6.58 5.35 -15.55
CA ALA A 89 6.05 5.86 -16.80
C ALA A 89 6.86 7.10 -17.20
N PRO A 90 6.87 7.51 -18.49
CA PRO A 90 7.45 8.77 -18.94
C PRO A 90 6.57 9.98 -18.55
N SER A 91 6.12 10.01 -17.30
CA SER A 91 5.20 11.00 -16.74
C SER A 91 5.34 11.13 -15.23
N LEU A 92 4.88 12.26 -14.69
CA LEU A 92 4.84 12.47 -13.24
C LEU A 92 3.94 11.44 -12.55
N THR A 93 2.77 11.13 -13.13
CA THR A 93 1.86 10.12 -12.61
C THR A 93 2.22 8.74 -13.15
N CYS A 94 2.09 7.69 -12.33
CA CYS A 94 2.41 6.31 -12.73
C CYS A 94 1.25 5.57 -13.39
N ASN A 95 0.01 6.08 -13.25
CA ASN A 95 -1.17 5.55 -13.95
C ASN A 95 -1.35 4.02 -13.84
N GLY A 96 -1.06 3.46 -12.66
CA GLY A 96 -1.17 2.02 -12.39
C GLY A 96 0.09 1.21 -12.70
N ALA A 97 1.08 1.78 -13.37
CA ALA A 97 2.38 1.14 -13.56
C ALA A 97 3.18 1.07 -12.25
N GLY A 98 3.91 -0.03 -12.06
CA GLY A 98 4.80 -0.22 -10.92
C GLY A 98 6.18 0.41 -11.18
N GLY A 99 6.92 0.71 -10.11
CA GLY A 99 8.30 1.16 -10.23
C GLY A 99 9.23 0.06 -10.75
N SER A 100 10.06 0.39 -11.73
CA SER A 100 11.09 -0.51 -12.26
C SER A 100 12.17 -0.77 -11.21
N PRO A 101 12.54 -2.04 -10.95
CA PRO A 101 13.63 -2.38 -10.02
C PRO A 101 15.00 -1.82 -10.45
N PRO A 102 15.90 -1.52 -9.50
CA PRO A 102 15.74 -1.64 -8.05
C PRO A 102 14.83 -0.54 -7.49
N VAL A 103 13.95 -0.92 -6.55
CA VAL A 103 13.01 0.00 -5.90
C VAL A 103 12.64 -0.51 -4.51
N SER A 104 12.70 0.37 -3.50
CA SER A 104 12.17 0.09 -2.17
C SER A 104 10.66 0.36 -2.17
N LEU A 105 9.88 -0.58 -1.66
CA LEU A 105 8.42 -0.52 -1.64
C LEU A 105 7.91 -0.45 -0.20
N ALA A 106 6.94 0.42 0.04
CA ALA A 106 6.06 0.34 1.18
C ALA A 106 4.70 -0.17 0.69
N GLU A 107 4.26 -1.32 1.19
CA GLU A 107 3.03 -1.98 0.76
C GLU A 107 1.97 -1.87 1.87
N PHE A 108 0.73 -1.56 1.48
CA PHE A 108 -0.37 -1.33 2.42
C PHE A 108 -1.62 -2.11 2.01
N THR A 109 -2.38 -2.53 3.01
CA THR A 109 -3.78 -2.93 2.91
C THR A 109 -4.52 -2.27 4.07
N LEU A 110 -5.35 -1.28 3.78
CA LEU A 110 -6.12 -0.52 4.76
C LEU A 110 -7.53 -1.07 4.92
N ASN A 111 -8.17 -0.79 6.06
CA ASN A 111 -9.55 -1.18 6.38
C ASN A 111 -9.93 -2.50 5.71
N GLY A 112 -9.15 -3.54 6.01
CA GLY A 112 -9.30 -4.86 5.43
C GLY A 112 -10.59 -5.52 5.90
N ASP A 113 -11.71 -5.01 5.40
CA ASP A 113 -13.00 -5.70 5.30
C ASP A 113 -13.01 -6.60 4.06
N GLY A 114 -11.90 -6.69 3.32
CA GLY A 114 -11.79 -7.56 2.14
C GLY A 114 -12.19 -8.95 2.57
N VAL A 115 -13.40 -9.38 2.16
CA VAL A 115 -14.16 -10.55 2.67
C VAL A 115 -13.25 -11.40 3.53
N CYS A 116 -13.19 -11.09 4.82
CA CYS A 116 -12.47 -11.94 5.75
C CYS A 116 -13.49 -13.02 6.09
N PRO A 117 -13.46 -14.19 5.43
CA PRO A 117 -14.44 -15.22 5.71
C PRO A 117 -14.44 -15.48 7.21
N ALA A 118 -15.60 -15.81 7.78
CA ALA A 118 -15.79 -15.79 9.24
C ALA A 118 -14.70 -16.56 10.00
N ASN A 119 -14.19 -17.64 9.39
CA ASN A 119 -13.12 -18.49 9.88
C ASN A 119 -11.72 -17.85 9.94
N LEU A 120 -11.49 -16.73 9.24
CA LEU A 120 -10.26 -15.94 9.28
C LEU A 120 -10.37 -14.68 10.14
N SER A 121 -11.59 -14.28 10.54
CA SER A 121 -11.80 -13.02 11.24
C SER A 121 -11.39 -13.06 12.71
N VAL A 122 -10.73 -12.00 13.18
CA VAL A 122 -10.55 -11.69 14.61
C VAL A 122 -11.57 -10.62 14.97
N ARG A 123 -12.42 -10.89 15.97
CA ARG A 123 -13.53 -10.00 16.34
C ARG A 123 -13.18 -9.16 17.56
N GLY A 124 -13.56 -7.89 17.52
CA GLY A 124 -13.52 -6.98 18.66
C GLY A 124 -14.72 -7.18 19.59
N SER A 125 -14.70 -6.51 20.74
CA SER A 125 -15.79 -6.53 21.73
C SER A 125 -17.12 -5.97 21.20
N ASP A 126 -17.08 -5.20 20.11
CA ASP A 126 -18.24 -4.63 19.41
C ASP A 126 -18.76 -5.55 18.27
N GLY A 127 -18.20 -6.75 18.13
CA GLY A 127 -18.59 -7.73 17.11
C GLY A 127 -18.05 -7.45 15.71
N ARG A 128 -17.30 -6.37 15.50
CA ARG A 128 -16.69 -6.07 14.20
C ARG A 128 -15.39 -6.86 14.00
N THR A 129 -15.05 -7.14 12.74
CA THR A 129 -13.74 -7.71 12.39
C THR A 129 -12.68 -6.62 12.58
N ILE A 130 -11.74 -6.85 13.50
CA ILE A 130 -10.67 -5.90 13.83
C ILE A 130 -9.31 -6.32 13.28
N ALA A 131 -9.18 -7.58 12.85
CA ALA A 131 -8.03 -8.10 12.12
C ALA A 131 -8.46 -9.35 11.32
N CYS A 132 -7.69 -9.70 10.29
CA CYS A 132 -7.89 -10.93 9.52
C CYS A 132 -6.65 -11.81 9.64
N LYS A 133 -6.82 -13.03 10.14
CA LYS A 133 -5.77 -14.05 10.15
C LYS A 133 -5.47 -14.44 8.70
N SER A 134 -4.21 -14.68 8.40
CA SER A 134 -3.86 -15.41 7.18
C SER A 134 -4.42 -16.84 7.24
N ALA A 135 -4.62 -17.48 6.08
CA ALA A 135 -5.07 -18.87 6.01
C ALA A 135 -4.14 -19.83 6.79
N CYS A 136 -2.84 -19.53 6.85
CA CYS A 136 -1.92 -20.28 7.70
C CYS A 136 -2.22 -20.11 9.20
N LEU A 137 -2.34 -18.86 9.68
CA LEU A 137 -2.60 -18.57 11.09
C LEU A 137 -3.96 -19.09 11.56
N ALA A 138 -4.93 -19.24 10.66
CA ALA A 138 -6.25 -19.73 10.99
C ALA A 138 -6.41 -21.26 10.89
N PHE A 139 -5.82 -21.89 9.88
CA PHE A 139 -6.08 -23.31 9.59
C PHE A 139 -4.90 -24.22 9.93
N GLY A 140 -3.69 -23.69 10.05
CA GLY A 140 -2.49 -24.48 10.35
C GLY A 140 -2.20 -25.59 9.32
N GLN A 141 -2.88 -25.58 8.17
CA GLN A 141 -2.76 -26.64 7.18
C GLN A 141 -1.54 -26.44 6.29
N PRO A 142 -0.90 -27.53 5.84
CA PRO A 142 0.37 -27.43 5.14
C PRO A 142 0.33 -26.61 3.84
N GLN A 143 -0.72 -26.76 3.04
CA GLN A 143 -0.93 -25.99 1.81
C GLN A 143 -1.15 -24.48 2.02
N TYR A 144 -1.61 -24.05 3.20
CA TYR A 144 -1.85 -22.63 3.49
C TYR A 144 -0.69 -21.99 4.25
N CYS A 145 0.10 -22.81 4.92
CA CYS A 145 1.30 -22.41 5.64
C CYS A 145 2.59 -22.55 4.83
N CYS A 146 2.51 -23.06 3.61
CA CYS A 146 3.67 -23.48 2.84
C CYS A 146 4.52 -24.49 3.64
N THR A 147 3.90 -25.53 4.21
CA THR A 147 4.56 -26.65 4.91
C THR A 147 4.26 -27.98 4.18
N GLY A 148 5.01 -29.06 4.42
CA GLY A 148 4.83 -30.35 3.71
C GLY A 148 5.21 -30.30 2.21
N GLU A 149 4.47 -30.99 1.34
CA GLU A 149 4.72 -30.98 -0.13
C GLU A 149 4.44 -29.61 -0.80
N TYR A 150 3.81 -28.69 -0.08
CA TYR A 150 3.52 -27.31 -0.49
C TYR A 150 4.55 -26.31 0.05
N ASN A 151 5.51 -26.82 0.83
CA ASN A 151 6.74 -26.13 1.20
C ASN A 151 7.76 -26.30 0.08
N ASN A 152 8.05 -25.26 -0.69
CA ASN A 152 9.45 -25.13 -1.07
C ASN A 152 10.11 -23.76 -0.82
N PRO A 153 9.95 -23.26 0.42
CA PRO A 153 10.99 -22.57 1.18
C PRO A 153 12.32 -23.33 1.41
N ASP A 154 12.39 -24.64 1.14
CA ASP A 154 13.63 -25.44 1.25
C ASP A 154 14.65 -25.19 0.10
N ARG A 155 14.26 -24.50 -0.98
CA ARG A 155 15.13 -23.96 -2.05
C ARG A 155 15.19 -22.44 -2.04
N CYS A 156 14.12 -21.78 -1.62
CA CYS A 156 14.07 -20.32 -1.54
C CYS A 156 14.40 -19.90 -0.11
N THR A 157 15.65 -20.16 0.30
CA THR A 157 16.18 -19.78 1.61
C THR A 157 16.80 -18.39 1.56
N ALA A 158 16.98 -17.77 2.73
CA ALA A 158 17.74 -16.54 2.84
C ALA A 158 19.16 -16.76 2.28
N THR A 159 19.49 -16.04 1.21
CA THR A 159 20.84 -15.99 0.64
C THR A 159 21.71 -14.98 1.37
N ASP A 160 23.03 -15.04 1.18
CA ASP A 160 23.95 -14.01 1.67
C ASP A 160 23.53 -12.61 1.21
N TYR A 161 22.99 -12.49 0.00
CA TYR A 161 22.44 -11.23 -0.51
C TYR A 161 21.20 -10.77 0.26
N SER A 162 20.21 -11.64 0.50
CA SER A 162 19.02 -11.25 1.28
C SER A 162 19.36 -10.88 2.73
N ARG A 163 20.38 -11.53 3.33
CA ARG A 163 20.87 -11.23 4.68
C ARG A 163 21.50 -9.84 4.77
N ILE A 164 22.16 -9.35 3.71
CA ILE A 164 22.65 -7.96 3.66
C ILE A 164 21.47 -6.99 3.88
N PHE A 165 20.36 -7.20 3.16
CA PHE A 165 19.18 -6.34 3.28
C PHE A 165 18.49 -6.49 4.63
N LYS A 166 18.34 -7.72 5.15
CA LYS A 166 17.72 -7.94 6.47
C LYS A 166 18.56 -7.35 7.60
N ASN A 167 19.89 -7.44 7.53
CA ASN A 167 20.77 -6.85 8.54
C ASN A 167 20.74 -5.32 8.49
N ALA A 168 20.68 -4.73 7.29
CA ALA A 168 20.56 -3.28 7.13
C ALA A 168 19.18 -2.75 7.56
N CYS A 169 18.12 -3.51 7.28
CA CYS A 169 16.73 -3.14 7.56
C CYS A 169 15.97 -4.32 8.22
N PRO A 170 16.16 -4.56 9.54
CA PRO A 170 15.59 -5.74 10.22
C PRO A 170 14.06 -5.81 10.21
N GLN A 171 13.40 -4.67 10.04
CA GLN A 171 11.95 -4.54 9.99
C GLN A 171 11.38 -4.68 8.57
N ALA A 172 12.21 -4.78 7.54
CA ALA A 172 11.77 -4.88 6.15
C ALA A 172 11.73 -6.34 5.66
N TYR A 173 10.88 -6.60 4.67
CA TYR A 173 10.90 -7.86 3.93
C TYR A 173 12.10 -7.86 2.98
N SER A 174 12.95 -8.87 3.07
CA SER A 174 14.23 -8.98 2.33
C SER A 174 14.20 -9.99 1.17
N TYR A 175 13.25 -10.95 1.18
CA TYR A 175 13.02 -11.91 0.09
C TYR A 175 11.60 -12.50 0.18
N ALA A 176 11.15 -13.24 -0.85
CA ALA A 176 9.75 -13.66 -1.01
C ALA A 176 9.14 -14.48 0.15
N TYR A 177 9.96 -15.21 0.93
CA TYR A 177 9.51 -15.98 2.10
C TYR A 177 10.15 -15.49 3.40
N ASP A 178 10.52 -14.20 3.47
CA ASP A 178 11.01 -13.59 4.70
C ASP A 178 9.99 -13.73 5.84
N ASP A 179 10.47 -13.64 7.07
CA ASP A 179 9.68 -13.97 8.24
C ASP A 179 8.58 -12.92 8.53
N ARG A 180 7.61 -13.32 9.36
CA ARG A 180 6.42 -12.49 9.67
C ARG A 180 6.73 -11.25 10.51
N SER A 181 7.93 -11.09 11.08
CA SER A 181 8.31 -9.89 11.82
C SER A 181 8.35 -8.63 10.96
N SER A 182 8.41 -8.81 9.64
CA SER A 182 8.39 -7.71 8.66
C SER A 182 6.97 -7.35 8.18
N THR A 183 5.92 -7.96 8.74
CA THR A 183 4.51 -7.58 8.50
C THR A 183 3.93 -6.90 9.73
N PHE A 184 3.54 -5.64 9.61
CA PHE A 184 3.00 -4.84 10.71
C PHE A 184 1.49 -4.67 10.57
N THR A 185 0.77 -4.81 11.68
CA THR A 185 -0.67 -4.54 11.75
C THR A 185 -0.91 -3.39 12.71
N CYS A 186 -1.60 -2.35 12.24
CA CYS A 186 -2.03 -1.22 13.05
C CYS A 186 -3.55 -1.27 13.26
N PRO A 187 -4.08 -0.68 14.35
CA PRO A 187 -5.52 -0.53 14.54
C PRO A 187 -6.20 0.22 13.38
N THR A 188 -7.46 -0.10 13.12
CA THR A 188 -8.29 0.63 12.14
C THR A 188 -8.33 2.12 12.48
N GLY A 189 -8.19 2.97 11.46
CA GLY A 189 -8.14 4.44 11.62
C GLY A 189 -6.76 5.00 11.93
N ALA A 190 -5.70 4.17 11.91
CA ALA A 190 -4.32 4.66 11.98
C ALA A 190 -3.97 5.54 10.76
N ASN A 191 -3.24 6.61 11.02
CA ASN A 191 -2.58 7.41 10.00
C ASN A 191 -1.13 6.95 9.81
N TYR A 192 -0.57 7.20 8.63
CA TYR A 192 0.75 6.71 8.25
C TYR A 192 1.67 7.85 7.85
N ALA A 193 2.94 7.76 8.25
CA ALA A 193 3.99 8.64 7.76
C ALA A 193 4.96 7.83 6.89
N ILE A 194 5.11 8.22 5.62
CA ILE A 194 6.10 7.66 4.69
C ILE A 194 7.28 8.63 4.65
N THR A 195 8.39 8.24 5.26
CA THR A 195 9.60 9.08 5.32
C THR A 195 10.66 8.50 4.40
N PHE A 196 11.09 9.28 3.42
CA PHE A 196 12.24 8.98 2.59
C PHE A 196 13.50 9.51 3.28
N CYS A 197 14.53 8.66 3.40
CA CYS A 197 15.73 8.91 4.21
C CYS A 197 15.42 9.17 5.70
N PRO A 198 14.76 8.22 6.39
CA PRO A 198 14.34 8.38 7.79
C PRO A 198 15.50 8.53 8.76
#